data_AF-A0A4Q5TAK3-F1
#
_entry.id   AF-A0A4Q5TAK3-F1
#
_cell.length_a   1.000
_cell.length_b   1.000
_cell.length_c   1.000
_cell.angle_alpha   90.00
_cell.angle_beta   90.00
_cell.angle_gamma   90.00
#
_symmetry.space_group_name_H-M   'P 1'
#
loop_
_entity.id
_entity.type
_entity.pdbx_description
1 polymer ?
#
loop_
_entity_poly.entity_id
_entity_poly.type
_entity_poly.pdbx_seq_one_letter_code
_entity_poly.pdbx_strand_id
1 'polypeptide(L)' 'MAKALVGFVGGPTLDQLNEVARLRRRVADLEAEVLRLNTENDGLLKTLSERVDQVTAGDLLEPLSR' A
#
# COMPACT_ATOMS: atom_id res chain seq x y z
N MET A 1 18.91 11.78 -38.49
CA MET A 1 18.76 10.50 -37.75
C MET A 1 20.02 10.07 -36.97
N ALA A 2 21.24 10.53 -37.31
CA ALA A 2 22.46 10.15 -36.58
C ALA A 2 22.60 10.74 -35.16
N LYS A 3 22.02 11.93 -34.88
CA LYS A 3 22.13 12.59 -33.55
C LYS A 3 21.38 11.85 -32.43
N ALA A 4 20.38 11.05 -32.77
CA ALA A 4 19.66 10.20 -31.82
C ALA A 4 20.44 8.94 -31.43
N LEU A 5 21.34 8.47 -32.30
CA LEU A 5 22.15 7.28 -32.05
C LEU A 5 23.36 7.58 -31.15
N VAL A 6 23.91 8.81 -31.18
CA VAL A 6 25.06 9.18 -30.33
C VAL A 6 24.71 9.18 -28.84
N GLY A 7 23.49 9.55 -28.47
CA GLY A 7 23.03 9.49 -27.08
C GLY A 7 22.76 8.06 -26.59
N PHE A 8 22.53 7.10 -27.50
CA PHE A 8 22.21 5.72 -27.16
C PHE A 8 23.45 4.85 -26.89
N VAL A 9 24.64 5.26 -27.37
CA VAL A 9 25.89 4.48 -27.26
C VAL A 9 26.74 4.87 -26.02
N GLY A 10 26.36 5.92 -25.28
CA GLY A 10 27.19 6.51 -24.21
C GLY A 10 26.72 6.33 -22.76
N GLY A 11 25.60 5.65 -22.51
CA GLY A 11 24.98 5.51 -21.19
C GLY A 11 23.63 6.23 -21.07
N PRO A 12 22.98 6.17 -19.90
CA PRO A 12 21.64 6.75 -19.73
C PRO A 12 21.66 8.26 -19.95
N THR A 13 20.69 8.76 -20.72
CA THR A 13 20.55 10.21 -20.97
C THR A 13 20.13 10.93 -19.69
N LEU A 14 20.34 12.24 -19.63
CA LEU A 14 19.90 13.06 -18.49
C LEU A 14 18.38 12.93 -18.24
N ASP A 15 17.59 12.87 -19.30
CA ASP A 15 16.14 12.67 -19.22
C ASP A 15 15.78 11.31 -18.61
N GLN A 16 16.51 10.26 -18.98
CA GLN A 16 16.32 8.93 -18.39
C GLN A 16 16.68 8.92 -16.89
N LEU A 17 17.76 9.60 -16.49
CA LEU A 17 18.13 9.73 -15.08
C LEU A 17 17.08 10.50 -14.28
N ASN A 18 16.54 11.58 -14.84
CA ASN A 18 15.47 12.36 -14.23
C ASN A 18 14.19 11.54 -14.07
N GLU A 19 13.81 10.77 -15.08
CA GLU A 19 12.62 9.92 -15.00
C GLU A 19 12.81 8.78 -13.99
N VAL A 20 13.99 8.16 -13.93
CA VAL A 20 14.29 7.16 -12.90
C VAL A 20 14.22 7.77 -11.50
N ALA A 21 14.73 8.98 -11.29
CA ALA A 21 14.62 9.67 -10.00
C ALA A 21 13.16 9.96 -9.63
N ARG A 22 12.35 10.42 -10.60
CA ARG A 22 10.92 10.67 -10.42
C ARG A 22 10.15 9.39 -10.09
N LEU A 23 10.42 8.30 -10.82
CA LEU A 23 9.80 7.00 -10.58
C LEU A 23 10.19 6.45 -9.21
N ARG A 24 11.46 6.55 -8.80
CA ARG A 24 11.90 6.15 -7.46
C ARG A 24 11.17 6.91 -6.37
N ARG A 25 11.01 8.23 -6.51
CA ARG A 25 10.22 9.03 -5.56
C ARG A 25 8.78 8.55 -5.49
N ARG A 26 8.15 8.35 -6.65
CA ARG A 26 6.77 7.86 -6.71
C ARG A 26 6.61 6.46 -6.09
N VAL A 27 7.58 5.57 -6.28
CA VAL A 27 7.58 4.24 -5.64
C VAL A 27 7.64 4.39 -4.13
N ALA A 28 8.55 5.21 -3.61
CA ALA A 28 8.65 5.46 -2.17
C ALA A 28 7.36 6.05 -1.58
N ASP A 29 6.74 7.00 -2.29
CA ASP A 29 5.46 7.59 -1.89
C ASP A 29 4.33 6.53 -1.87
N LEU A 30 4.30 5.63 -2.87
CA LEU A 30 3.32 4.54 -2.94
C LEU A 30 3.55 3.48 -1.85
N GLU A 31 4.81 3.14 -1.55
CA GLU A 31 5.15 2.21 -0.48
C GLU A 31 4.71 2.74 0.89
N ALA A 32 4.89 4.04 1.14
CA ALA A 32 4.40 4.69 2.35
C ALA A 32 2.88 4.65 2.47
N GLU A 33 2.16 4.90 1.36
CA GLU A 33 0.70 4.86 1.35
C GLU A 33 0.15 3.43 1.55
N VAL A 34 0.79 2.43 0.95
CA VAL A 34 0.43 1.01 1.18
C VAL A 34 0.62 0.63 2.65
N LEU A 35 1.73 1.06 3.28
CA LEU A 35 1.96 0.80 4.70
C LEU A 35 0.90 1.46 5.58
N ARG A 36 0.52 2.71 5.26
CA ARG A 36 -0.54 3.44 5.95
C ARG A 36 -1.88 2.71 5.85
N LEU A 37 -2.27 2.31 4.65
CA LEU A 37 -3.52 1.59 4.38
C LEU A 37 -3.55 0.21 5.04
N ASN A 38 -2.43 -0.53 5.06
CA ASN A 38 -2.34 -1.79 5.77
C ASN A 38 -2.54 -1.61 7.28
N THR A 39 -1.90 -0.59 7.87
CA THR A 39 -2.08 -0.28 9.29
C THR A 39 -3.54 0.06 9.62
N GLU A 40 -4.20 0.82 8.75
CA GLU A 40 -5.62 1.15 8.88
C GLU A 40 -6.51 -0.10 8.78
N ASN A 41 -6.28 -0.94 7.77
CA ASN A 41 -7.00 -2.19 7.58
C ASN A 41 -6.83 -3.15 8.76
N ASP A 42 -5.61 -3.29 9.29
CA ASP A 42 -5.34 -4.13 10.46
C ASP A 42 -6.11 -3.62 11.69
N GLY A 43 -6.19 -2.30 11.86
CA GLY A 43 -7.02 -1.67 12.89
C GLY A 43 -8.50 -1.98 12.71
N LEU A 44 -9.03 -1.84 11.48
CA LEU A 44 -10.42 -2.13 11.16
C LEU A 44 -10.76 -3.61 11.36
N LEU A 45 -9.89 -4.52 10.93
CA LEU A 45 -10.04 -5.97 11.13
C LEU A 45 -10.05 -6.33 12.60
N LYS A 46 -9.19 -5.70 13.41
CA LYS A 46 -9.20 -5.89 14.86
C LYS A 46 -10.53 -5.44 15.47
N THR A 47 -11.01 -4.24 15.14
CA THR A 47 -12.31 -3.76 15.62
C THR A 47 -13.47 -4.65 15.17
N LEU A 48 -13.42 -5.17 13.94
CA LEU A 48 -14.42 -6.10 13.44
C LEU A 48 -14.41 -7.42 14.23
N SER A 49 -13.23 -7.98 14.50
CA SER A 49 -13.09 -9.19 15.31
C SER A 49 -13.66 -9.00 16.71
N GLU A 50 -13.31 -7.89 17.38
CA GLU A 50 -13.84 -7.56 18.72
C GLU A 50 -15.38 -7.46 18.73
N ARG A 51 -15.98 -6.91 17.67
CA ARG A 51 -17.44 -6.85 17.53
C ARG A 51 -18.06 -8.22 17.29
N VAL A 52 -17.45 -9.06 16.46
CA VAL A 52 -17.93 -10.44 16.22
C VAL A 52 -17.89 -11.24 17.52
N ASP A 53 -16.83 -11.11 18.32
CA ASP A 53 -16.72 -11.78 19.61
C ASP A 53 -17.81 -11.31 20.58
N GLN A 54 -18.13 -10.01 20.61
CA GLN A 54 -19.23 -9.46 21.41
C GLN A 54 -20.60 -9.99 20.99
N VAL A 55 -20.88 -10.03 19.68
CA VAL A 55 -22.14 -10.59 19.15
C VAL A 55 -22.26 -12.06 19.51
N THR A 56 -21.19 -12.84 19.28
CA THR A 56 -21.15 -14.27 19.61
C THR A 56 -21.37 -14.50 21.11
N ALA A 57 -20.76 -13.70 21.98
CA ALA A 57 -21.00 -13.78 23.42
C ALA A 57 -22.44 -13.42 23.81
N GLY A 58 -23.05 -12.43 23.14
CA GLY A 58 -24.46 -12.07 23.32
C GLY A 58 -25.40 -13.20 22.94
N ASP A 59 -25.17 -13.82 21.77
CA ASP A 59 -25.96 -14.94 21.25
C ASP A 59 -25.88 -16.17 22.17
N LEU A 60 -24.77 -16.38 22.88
CA LEU A 60 -24.62 -17.47 23.86
C LEU A 60 -25.32 -17.18 25.20
N LEU A 61 -25.52 -15.91 25.56
CA LEU A 61 -26.16 -15.50 26.82
C LEU A 61 -27.69 -15.39 26.71
N GLU A 62 -28.22 -15.10 25.52
CA GLU A 62 -29.67 -15.07 25.24
C GLU A 62 -30.41 -16.38 25.59
N PRO A 63 -29.93 -17.58 25.21
CA PRO A 63 -30.61 -18.84 25.55
C PRO A 63 -30.55 -19.22 27.04
N LEU A 64 -29.64 -18.65 27.83
CA LEU A 64 -29.53 -18.90 29.27
C LEU A 64 -30.47 -18.01 30.11
N SER A 65 -31.08 -17.01 29.48
CA SER A 65 -31.87 -15.97 30.15
C SER A 65 -33.38 -16.23 30.10
N ARG A 66 -33.81 -17.40 29.63
CA ARG A 66 -35.23 -17.77 29.41
C ARG A 66 -35.58 -19.07 30.14
#